data_AF-A0A971KMD4-F1
#
_entry.id   AF-A0A971KMD4-F1
#
_cell.length_a   1.000
_cell.length_b   1.000
_cell.length_c   1.000
_cell.angle_alpha   90.00
_cell.angle_beta   90.00
_cell.angle_gamma   90.00
#
_symmetry.space_group_name_H-M   'P 1'
#
loop_
_entity.id
_entity.type
_entity.pdbx_description
1 polymer ?
#
loop_
_entity_poly.entity_id
_entity_poly.type
_entity_poly.pdbx_seq_one_letter_code
_entity_poly.pdbx_strand_id
1 'polypeptide(L)' 'MDCYNCGNCKENQPAYYCIAKNQIVINENYVPQEKARTGWKKGSSHYEKIRRQNKKEVEA' A
#
# COMPACT_ATOMS: atom_id res chain seq x y z
N MET A 1 2.30 -2.18 31.70
CA MET A 1 2.22 -2.87 30.40
C MET A 1 3.33 -2.33 29.53
N ASP A 2 4.35 -3.13 29.29
CA ASP A 2 5.58 -2.70 28.62
C ASP A 2 5.32 -2.48 27.13
N CYS A 3 5.23 -1.21 26.73
CA CYS A 3 5.11 -0.86 25.32
C CYS A 3 6.51 -0.69 24.73
N TYR A 4 6.84 -1.48 23.70
CA TYR A 4 8.10 -1.39 22.98
C TYR A 4 8.19 -0.22 21.98
N ASN A 5 7.17 0.65 21.92
CA ASN A 5 7.12 1.83 21.04
C ASN A 5 7.41 1.53 19.54
N CYS A 6 7.05 0.33 19.06
CA CYS A 6 7.24 -0.10 17.68
C CYS A 6 6.43 0.68 16.63
N GLY A 7 5.44 1.48 17.03
CA GLY A 7 4.68 2.35 16.13
C GLY A 7 3.56 1.67 15.33
N ASN A 8 3.48 0.34 15.31
CA ASN A 8 2.48 -0.41 14.52
C ASN A 8 1.02 0.00 14.78
N CYS A 9 0.67 0.39 16.00
CA CYS A 9 -0.67 0.84 16.36
C CYS A 9 -1.05 2.23 15.83
N LYS A 10 -0.07 3.00 15.32
CA LYS A 10 -0.27 4.34 14.76
C LYS A 10 -0.53 4.32 13.25
N GLU A 11 -0.28 3.19 12.60
CA GLU A 11 -0.59 3.03 11.19
C GLU A 11 -2.09 2.75 11.01
N ASN A 12 -2.67 3.26 9.93
CA ASN A 12 -4.06 3.01 9.57
C ASN A 12 -4.23 1.64 8.88
N GLN A 13 -3.67 0.59 9.50
CA GLN A 13 -3.83 -0.80 9.07
C GLN A 13 -5.04 -1.42 9.79
N PRO A 14 -5.81 -2.31 9.15
CA PRO A 14 -6.98 -2.94 9.75
C PRO A 14 -6.63 -3.89 10.90
N ALA A 15 -5.43 -4.46 10.89
CA ALA A 15 -4.87 -5.24 11.98
C ALA A 15 -3.36 -5.05 12.01
N TYR A 16 -2.75 -5.17 13.19
CA TYR A 16 -1.31 -5.01 13.37
C TYR A 16 -0.77 -5.99 14.40
N TYR A 17 0.52 -6.32 14.30
CA TYR A 17 1.18 -7.17 15.27
C TYR A 17 1.70 -6.36 16.46
N CYS A 18 1.35 -6.75 17.68
CA CYS A 18 1.83 -6.12 18.91
C CYS A 18 2.85 -7.01 19.60
N ILE A 19 4.13 -6.60 19.61
CA ILE A 19 5.23 -7.36 20.23
C ILE A 19 4.98 -7.57 21.73
N ALA A 20 4.51 -6.53 22.42
CA ALA A 20 4.19 -6.58 23.85
C ALA A 20 3.13 -7.61 24.22
N LYS A 21 2.20 -7.89 23.29
CA LYS A 21 1.13 -8.87 23.47
C LYS A 21 1.41 -10.18 22.74
N ASN A 22 2.49 -10.25 21.96
CA ASN A 22 2.86 -11.36 21.10
C ASN A 22 1.69 -11.89 20.24
N GLN A 23 0.86 -11.00 19.71
CA GLN A 23 -0.35 -11.37 18.96
C GLN A 23 -0.72 -10.32 17.91
N ILE A 24 -1.57 -10.71 16.97
CA ILE A 24 -2.23 -9.80 16.04
C ILE A 24 -3.40 -9.13 16.76
N VAL A 25 -3.48 -7.81 16.68
CA VAL A 25 -4.52 -6.97 17.27
C VAL A 25 -5.34 -6.35 16.13
N ILE A 26 -6.66 -6.44 16.21
CA ILE A 26 -7.57 -5.76 15.29
C ILE A 26 -7.57 -4.27 15.65
N ASN A 27 -7.39 -3.40 14.66
CA ASN A 27 -7.33 -1.96 14.87
C ASN A 27 -8.74 -1.35 14.92
N GLU A 28 -9.18 -0.96 16.11
CA GLU A 28 -10.48 -0.31 16.32
C GLU A 28 -10.57 1.10 15.69
N ASN A 29 -9.42 1.76 15.47
CA ASN A 29 -9.34 3.09 14.87
C ASN A 29 -9.12 3.05 13.36
N TYR A 30 -9.24 1.89 12.72
CA TYR A 30 -9.06 1.77 11.28
C TYR A 30 -10.12 2.58 10.53
N VAL A 31 -9.67 3.55 9.73
CA VAL A 31 -10.52 4.31 8.82
C VAL A 31 -10.30 3.77 7.40
N PRO A 32 -11.29 3.10 6.78
CA PRO A 32 -11.16 2.62 5.42
C PRO A 32 -10.86 3.78 4.47
N GLN A 33 -9.70 3.73 3.80
CA GLN A 33 -9.40 4.64 2.71
C GLN A 33 -9.78 3.99 1.38
N GLU A 34 -10.60 4.69 0.59
CA GLU A 34 -10.87 4.29 -0.77
C GLU A 34 -9.57 4.31 -1.57
N LYS A 35 -9.11 3.14 -2.00
CA LYS A 35 -8.01 3.09 -2.96
C LYS A 35 -8.55 3.69 -4.25
N ALA A 36 -8.05 4.87 -4.64
CA ALA A 36 -8.26 5.45 -5.96
C ALA A 36 -7.67 4.49 -7.00
N ARG A 37 -8.45 3.49 -7.40
CA ARG A 37 -8.11 2.59 -8.49
C ARG A 37 -8.29 3.42 -9.76
N THR A 38 -7.21 3.95 -10.29
CA THR A 38 -7.17 4.59 -11.61
C THR A 38 -7.31 3.53 -12.71
N GLY A 39 -8.39 2.75 -12.68
CA GLY A 39 -8.75 1.73 -13.66
C GLY A 39 -7.63 0.82 -14.14
N TRP A 40 -7.85 0.24 -15.31
CA TRP A 40 -6.86 -0.52 -16.04
C TRP A 40 -5.85 0.46 -16.68
N LYS A 41 -4.55 0.32 -16.39
CA LYS A 41 -3.52 1.29 -16.85
C LYS A 41 -3.29 1.29 -18.37
N LYS A 42 -3.53 0.16 -19.04
CA LYS A 42 -3.46 0.00 -20.51
C LYS A 42 -4.41 0.95 -21.22
N GLY A 43 -3.91 1.65 -22.23
CA GLY A 43 -4.62 2.74 -22.91
C GLY A 43 -4.38 4.13 -22.33
N SER A 44 -3.89 4.27 -21.08
CA SER A 44 -3.44 5.58 -20.61
C SER A 44 -2.14 5.99 -21.32
N SER A 45 -2.05 7.26 -21.76
CA SER A 45 -0.89 7.75 -22.51
C SER A 45 0.42 7.54 -21.77
N HIS A 46 0.44 7.79 -20.46
CA HIS A 46 1.63 7.60 -19.63
C HIS A 46 2.05 6.12 -19.54
N TYR A 47 1.11 5.20 -19.33
CA TYR A 47 1.41 3.78 -19.30
C TYR A 47 1.88 3.25 -20.67
N GLU A 48 1.24 3.65 -21.77
CA GLU A 48 1.63 3.22 -23.11
C GLU A 48 3.01 3.75 -23.51
N LYS A 49 3.37 4.99 -23.13
CA LYS A 49 4.72 5.53 -23.33
C LYS A 49 5.78 4.68 -22.61
N ILE A 50 5.59 4.41 -21.32
CA ILE A 50 6.51 3.56 -20.55
C ILE A 50 6.57 2.14 -21.13
N ARG A 51 5.43 1.56 -21.50
CA ARG A 51 5.36 0.22 -22.11
C ARG A 51 6.15 0.15 -23.41
N ARG A 52 5.96 1.11 -24.31
CA ARG A 52 6.65 1.19 -25.61
C ARG A 52 8.16 1.38 -25.42
N GLN A 53 8.56 2.24 -24.48
CA GLN A 53 9.97 2.46 -24.13
C GLN A 53 10.62 1.18 -23.59
N ASN A 54 9.98 0.49 -22.63
CA ASN A 54 10.50 -0.77 -22.08
C ASN A 54 10.58 -1.90 -23.11
N LYS A 55 9.67 -1.91 -24.09
CA LYS A 55 9.68 -2.90 -25.18
C LYS A 55 10.60 -2.51 -26.35
N LYS A 56 11.25 -1.35 -26.29
CA LYS A 56 12.06 -0.79 -27.39
C LYS A 56 11.27 -0.73 -28.72
N GLU A 57 9.94 -0.54 -28.64
CA GLU A 57 9.08 -0.33 -29.83
C GLU A 57 9.31 1.06 -30.45
N VAL A 58 9.99 1.96 -29.72
CA VAL A 58 10.47 3.25 -30.20
C VAL A 58 12.00 3.17 -30.14
N GLU A 59 12.63 2.88 -31.28
CA GLU A 59 14.07 3.11 -31.44
C GLU A 59 14.31 4.63 -31.43
N ALA A 60 15.35 5.04 -30.69
CA ALA A 60 15.81 6.42 -30.63
C ALA A 60 16.63 6.76 -31.87
#